data_AF-A0A429AXQ2-F1
#
_entry.id   AF-A0A429AXQ2-F1
#
_cell.length_a   1.000
_cell.length_b   1.000
_cell.length_c   1.000
_cell.angle_alpha   90.00
_cell.angle_beta   90.00
_cell.angle_gamma   90.00
#
_symmetry.space_group_name_H-M   'P 1'
#
loop_
_entity.id
_entity.type
_entity.pdbx_description
1 polymer ?
#
loop_
_entity_poly.entity_id
_entity_poly.type
_entity_poly.pdbx_seq_one_letter_code
_entity_poly.pdbx_strand_id
1 'polypeptide(L)' 'MHPGEPHDPFALTLVSSHRTSEGLVSYLRCACGAWEVRTTATVAYAAPRQGGGRPIKGID' A
#
# COMPACT_ATOMS: atom_id res chain seq x y z
N MET A 1 -11.98 -7.09 -25.57
CA MET A 1 -10.92 -7.01 -24.54
C MET A 1 -9.64 -7.55 -25.18
N HIS A 2 -8.74 -6.68 -25.62
CA HIS A 2 -7.51 -7.10 -26.32
C HIS A 2 -6.39 -7.45 -25.34
N PRO A 3 -5.54 -8.46 -25.64
CA PRO A 3 -4.46 -8.93 -24.79
C PRO A 3 -3.23 -7.98 -24.70
N GLY A 4 -3.42 -6.68 -24.95
CA GLY A 4 -2.33 -5.68 -24.95
C GLY A 4 -2.72 -4.29 -24.45
N GLU A 5 -3.97 -4.10 -24.01
CA GLU A 5 -4.36 -2.86 -23.34
C GLU A 5 -4.01 -2.97 -21.85
N PRO A 6 -3.29 -1.99 -21.25
CA PRO A 6 -3.04 -1.99 -19.83
C PRO A 6 -4.38 -2.03 -19.10
N HIS A 7 -4.56 -3.02 -18.22
CA HIS A 7 -5.77 -3.14 -17.43
C HIS A 7 -5.96 -1.86 -16.62
N ASP A 8 -7.15 -1.28 -16.71
CA ASP A 8 -7.47 -0.09 -15.95
C ASP A 8 -7.23 -0.36 -14.46
N PRO A 9 -6.31 0.38 -13.80
CA PRO A 9 -5.92 0.09 -12.43
C PRO A 9 -7.04 0.40 -11.41
N PHE A 10 -8.09 1.13 -11.80
CA PHE A 10 -9.30 1.33 -11.01
C PHE A 10 -10.32 0.19 -11.20
N ALA A 11 -10.15 -0.65 -12.23
CA ALA A 11 -10.92 -1.88 -12.43
C ALA A 11 -10.30 -3.12 -11.73
N LEU A 12 -9.17 -2.96 -11.04
CA LEU A 12 -8.53 -4.03 -10.26
C LEU A 12 -9.09 -4.08 -8.84
N THR A 13 -9.62 -5.24 -8.44
CA THR A 13 -10.11 -5.48 -7.07
C THR A 13 -9.04 -6.21 -6.26
N LEU A 14 -8.75 -5.73 -5.05
CA LEU A 14 -7.86 -6.43 -4.12
C LEU A 14 -8.54 -7.73 -3.64
N VAL A 15 -7.86 -8.86 -3.81
CA VAL A 15 -8.34 -10.18 -3.39
C VAL A 15 -7.68 -10.61 -2.09
N SER A 16 -6.36 -10.42 -1.97
CA SER A 16 -5.61 -10.78 -0.77
C SER A 16 -4.40 -9.88 -0.58
N SER A 17 -4.01 -9.65 0.68
CA SER A 17 -2.79 -8.94 1.02
C SER A 17 -2.01 -9.68 2.12
N HIS A 18 -0.69 -9.76 1.95
CA HIS A 18 0.21 -10.46 2.85
C HIS A 18 1.38 -9.57 3.20
N ARG A 19 1.65 -9.41 4.48
CA ARG A 19 2.84 -8.70 4.97
C ARG A 19 3.98 -9.71 5.10
N THR A 20 5.09 -9.45 4.42
CA THR A 20 6.33 -10.21 4.51
C THR A 20 7.41 -9.35 5.17
N SER A 21 8.59 -9.91 5.42
CA SER A 21 9.75 -9.15 5.89
C SER A 21 10.24 -8.11 4.89
N GLU A 22 9.96 -8.30 3.60
CA GLU A 22 10.43 -7.45 2.49
C GLU A 22 9.42 -6.33 2.14
N GLY A 23 8.18 -6.47 2.58
CA GLY A 23 7.15 -5.47 2.37
C GLY A 23 5.73 -6.03 2.35
N LEU A 24 4.85 -5.35 1.62
CA LEU A 24 3.46 -5.79 1.42
C LEU A 24 3.33 -6.37 0.02
N VAL A 25 2.79 -7.58 -0.06
CA VAL A 25 2.40 -8.25 -1.31
C VAL A 25 0.88 -8.20 -1.41
N SER A 26 0.37 -7.68 -2.52
CA SER A 26 -1.06 -7.54 -2.80
C SER A 26 -1.41 -8.26 -4.09
N TYR A 27 -2.42 -9.13 -4.03
CA TYR A 27 -2.96 -9.86 -5.17
C TYR A 27 -4.27 -9.20 -5.61
N LEU A 28 -4.31 -8.74 -6.86
CA LEU A 28 -5.47 -8.07 -7.44
C LEU A 28 -6.03 -8.85 -8.63
N ARG A 29 -7.35 -8.81 -8.80
CA ARG A 29 -8.05 -9.45 -9.91
C ARG A 29 -8.91 -8.43 -10.65
N CYS A 30 -8.83 -8.44 -11.97
CA CYS A 30 -9.72 -7.67 -12.82
C CYS A 30 -11.02 -8.45 -13.06
N ALA A 31 -12.12 -7.75 -13.33
CA ALA A 31 -13.39 -8.35 -13.75
C ALA A 31 -13.26 -9.21 -15.03
N CYS A 32 -12.27 -8.93 -15.89
CA CYS A 32 -12.01 -9.74 -17.09
C CYS A 32 -11.28 -11.08 -16.80
N GLY A 33 -10.85 -11.30 -15.55
CA GLY A 33 -10.15 -12.52 -15.13
C GLY A 33 -8.63 -12.41 -15.05
N ALA A 34 -8.04 -11.29 -15.48
CA ALA A 34 -6.60 -11.05 -15.36
C ALA A 34 -6.14 -10.85 -13.91
N TRP A 35 -4.88 -11.21 -13.63
CA TRP A 35 -4.25 -11.09 -12.32
C TRP A 35 -3.10 -10.08 -12.35
N GLU A 36 -2.99 -9.30 -11.28
CA GLU A 36 -1.85 -8.42 -11.02
C GLU A 36 -1.32 -8.66 -9.61
N VAL A 37 0.01 -8.72 -9.47
CA VAL A 37 0.68 -8.81 -8.17
C VAL A 37 1.48 -7.54 -7.96
N ARG A 38 1.16 -6.80 -6.89
CA ARG A 38 1.88 -5.59 -6.49
C ARG A 38 2.72 -5.88 -5.27
N THR A 39 3.99 -5.50 -5.32
CA THR A 39 4.90 -5.52 -4.17
C THR A 39 5.33 -4.11 -3.85
N THR A 40 4.97 -3.60 -2.66
CA THR A 40 5.60 -2.39 -2.15
C THR A 40 6.80 -2.81 -1.32
N ALA A 41 8.00 -2.51 -1.79
CA ALA A 41 9.19 -2.62 -0.94
C ALA A 41 8.98 -1.72 0.28
N THR A 42 9.20 -2.25 1.47
CA THR A 42 9.36 -1.39 2.65
C THR A 42 10.69 -0.65 2.51
N VAL A 43 10.69 0.45 1.75
CA VAL A 43 11.66 1.51 2.02
C VAL A 43 11.29 1.96 3.42
N ALA A 44 12.08 1.56 4.41
CA ALA A 44 11.97 2.04 5.78
C ALA A 44 12.27 3.55 5.77
N TYR A 45 11.32 4.35 5.28
CA TYR A 45 11.27 5.76 5.57
C TYR A 45 10.87 5.81 7.03
N ALA A 46 11.87 5.82 7.90
CA ALA A 46 11.70 6.27 9.26
C ALA A 46 11.18 7.71 9.17
N ALA A 47 9.86 7.87 9.08
CA ALA A 47 9.25 9.17 9.24
C ALA A 47 9.73 9.68 10.60
N PRO A 48 10.36 10.87 10.69
CA PRO A 48 10.65 11.44 11.99
C PRO A 48 9.32 11.49 12.73
N ARG A 49 9.28 10.84 13.90
CA ARG A 49 8.15 10.95 14.81
C ARG A 49 7.88 12.44 14.96
N GLN A 50 6.78 12.94 14.42
CA GLN A 50 6.32 14.29 14.74
C GLN A 50 6.15 14.29 16.25
N GLY A 51 7.09 14.97 16.91
CA GLY A 51 7.16 15.01 18.35
C GLY A 51 5.84 15.52 18.88
N GLY A 52 5.09 14.65 19.54
CA GLY A 52 4.06 15.02 20.48
C GLY A 52 4.72 15.66 21.71
N GLY A 53 5.35 16.82 21.52
CA GLY A 53 5.75 17.70 22.61
C GLY A 53 4.50 18.35 23.17
N ARG A 54 3.88 17.72 24.18
CA ARG A 54 2.87 18.39 25.00
C ARG A 54 3.51 19.65 25.61
N PRO A 55 2.92 20.85 25.47
CA PRO A 55 3.39 21.99 26.24
C PRO A 55 3.13 21.69 27.72
N ILE A 56 4.21 21.65 28.51
CA ILE A 56 4.14 21.75 29.97
C ILE A 56 3.48 23.09 30.30
N LYS A 57 2.20 23.06 30.67
CA LYS A 57 1.50 24.21 31.22
C LYS A 57 2.22 24.57 32.52
N GLY A 58 2.95 25.69 32.52
CA GLY A 58 3.53 26.27 33.72
C GLY A 58 2.44 26.54 34.75
N ILE A 59 2.75 26.26 36.01
CA ILE A 59 1.94 26.69 37.13
C ILE A 59 2.32 28.14 37.42
N ASP A 60 1.32 29.01 37.52
CA ASP A 60 1.28 30.20 38.38
C ASP A 60 -0.21 30.53 38.60
#